data_AF-A0A3R9TGZ4-F1
#
_entry.id   AF-A0A3R9TGZ4-F1
#
_cell.length_a   1.000
_cell.length_b   1.000
_cell.length_c   1.000
_cell.angle_alpha   90.00
_cell.angle_beta   90.00
_cell.angle_gamma   90.00
#
_symmetry.space_group_name_H-M   'P 1'
#
loop_
_entity.id
_entity.type
_entity.pdbx_description
1 polymer ?
#
loop_
_entity_poly.entity_id
_entity_poly.type
_entity_poly.pdbx_seq_one_letter_code
_entity_poly.pdbx_strand_id
1 'polypeptide(L)'
;DPGYQQRPFEGWGTALAWFATVTGGWPDAKRGELADALYGREGLGLTIARYNIGGGDSPETIPYMRAGGAVPGWWKRPGPESPDWWNPDDPAHWNPDADAGQRWWLTAAKARGADTFEAFSNSAPYFMTHSGLVSGARDPHHDNLRPDQYERFAAYLSGALRRVQDSTGVTFDSLSPLNEPNTDYWHAGGRQEGSHWNPASQARM
;
A
#
# COMPACT_ATOMS: atom_id res chain seq x y z
N ASP A 1 17.27 -26.80 -24.26
CA ASP A 1 17.69 -26.39 -25.61
C ASP A 1 17.79 -24.86 -25.61
N PRO A 2 19.00 -24.28 -25.71
CA PRO A 2 19.21 -22.83 -25.71
C PRO A 2 18.61 -22.10 -26.92
N GLY A 3 18.12 -22.84 -27.93
CA GLY A 3 17.30 -22.31 -29.02
C GLY A 3 15.86 -21.99 -28.65
N TYR A 4 15.37 -22.47 -27.48
CA TYR A 4 14.04 -22.13 -26.95
C TYR A 4 14.17 -21.12 -25.82
N GLN A 5 13.93 -19.86 -26.14
CA GLN A 5 13.89 -18.78 -25.15
C GLN A 5 12.48 -18.67 -24.56
N GLN A 6 12.40 -18.72 -23.24
CA GLN A 6 11.19 -18.37 -22.48
C GLN A 6 11.18 -16.87 -22.18
N ARG A 7 10.10 -16.37 -21.57
CA ARG A 7 10.10 -15.02 -21.04
C ARG A 7 11.25 -14.84 -20.03
N PRO A 8 11.89 -13.65 -19.98
CA PRO A 8 12.91 -13.37 -18.98
C PRO A 8 12.36 -13.58 -17.57
N PHE A 9 13.21 -14.10 -16.69
CA PHE A 9 12.91 -14.16 -15.27
C PHE A 9 13.04 -12.76 -14.67
N GLU A 10 11.99 -12.26 -14.02
CA GLU A 10 11.94 -10.90 -13.48
C GLU A 10 12.64 -10.79 -12.10
N GLY A 11 12.58 -11.84 -11.27
CA GLY A 11 13.28 -11.84 -9.99
C GLY A 11 12.55 -12.51 -8.84
N TRP A 12 13.10 -12.32 -7.64
CA TRP A 12 12.49 -12.72 -6.38
C TRP A 12 12.28 -11.48 -5.50
N GLY A 13 11.20 -11.45 -4.74
CA GLY A 13 10.89 -10.31 -3.90
C GLY A 13 9.99 -10.59 -2.73
N THR A 14 9.67 -9.51 -2.03
CA THR A 14 8.72 -9.53 -0.92
C THR A 14 7.85 -8.28 -0.91
N ALA A 15 6.64 -8.42 -0.35
CA ALA A 15 5.80 -7.28 -0.05
C ALA A 15 6.28 -6.63 1.25
N LEU A 16 6.46 -5.32 1.23
CA LEU A 16 6.81 -4.50 2.39
C LEU A 16 5.65 -4.34 3.38
N ALA A 17 4.48 -4.93 3.09
CA ALA A 17 3.30 -4.82 3.94
C ALA A 17 3.57 -5.22 5.39
N TRP A 18 3.12 -4.32 6.28
CA TRP A 18 3.09 -4.45 7.74
C TRP A 18 4.44 -4.48 8.43
N PHE A 19 5.34 -5.39 8.05
CA PHE A 19 6.63 -5.48 8.71
C PHE A 19 7.43 -4.20 8.48
N ALA A 20 7.47 -3.65 7.25
CA ALA A 20 8.26 -2.46 6.97
C ALA A 20 7.68 -1.19 7.60
N THR A 21 6.35 -1.13 7.78
CA THR A 21 5.68 -0.08 8.57
C THR A 21 6.20 -0.05 10.01
N VAL A 22 6.49 -1.22 10.59
CA VAL A 22 7.01 -1.35 11.96
C VAL A 22 8.54 -1.21 12.00
N THR A 23 9.25 -2.05 11.26
CA THR A 23 10.72 -2.17 11.34
C THR A 23 11.44 -1.00 10.67
N GLY A 24 10.79 -0.28 9.76
CA GLY A 24 11.34 0.96 9.21
C GLY A 24 11.57 2.03 10.28
N GLY A 25 10.89 1.96 11.43
CA GLY A 25 11.12 2.83 12.58
C GLY A 25 12.11 2.30 13.62
N TRP A 26 12.74 1.14 13.40
CA TRP A 26 13.73 0.57 14.33
C TRP A 26 15.06 1.33 14.30
N PRO A 27 15.94 1.15 15.31
CA PRO A 27 17.28 1.72 15.29
C PRO A 27 18.06 1.33 14.02
N ASP A 28 18.84 2.27 13.47
CA ASP A 28 19.54 2.13 12.19
C ASP A 28 20.30 0.83 12.02
N ALA A 29 21.05 0.42 13.04
CA ALA A 29 21.80 -0.83 13.01
C ALA A 29 20.89 -2.06 12.80
N LYS A 30 19.70 -2.09 13.42
CA LYS A 30 18.78 -3.23 13.34
C LYS A 30 17.97 -3.27 12.06
N ARG A 31 17.45 -2.12 11.61
CA ARG A 31 16.78 -2.07 10.30
C ARG A 31 17.77 -2.32 9.16
N GLY A 32 19.01 -1.83 9.28
CA GLY A 32 20.10 -2.09 8.35
C GLY A 32 20.46 -3.57 8.23
N GLU A 33 20.64 -4.27 9.36
CA GLU A 33 20.90 -5.73 9.40
C GLU A 33 19.80 -6.51 8.65
N LEU A 34 18.52 -6.18 8.87
CA LEU A 34 17.42 -6.80 8.15
C LEU A 34 17.43 -6.48 6.65
N ALA A 35 17.73 -5.24 6.27
CA ALA A 35 17.82 -4.85 4.87
C ALA A 35 18.98 -5.55 4.15
N ASP A 36 20.12 -5.72 4.82
CA ASP A 36 21.26 -6.50 4.31
C ASP A 36 20.88 -7.98 4.15
N ALA A 37 20.17 -8.57 5.11
CA ALA A 37 19.73 -9.96 5.02
C ALA A 37 18.74 -10.20 3.86
N LEU A 38 17.85 -9.26 3.56
CA LEU A 38 16.84 -9.42 2.49
C LEU A 38 17.38 -9.03 1.11
N TYR A 39 18.05 -7.89 0.98
CA TYR A 39 18.42 -7.31 -0.31
C TYR A 39 19.95 -7.28 -0.54
N GLY A 40 20.75 -7.44 0.51
CA GLY A 40 22.20 -7.42 0.38
C GLY A 40 22.74 -8.63 -0.38
N ARG A 41 23.91 -8.45 -1.00
CA ARG A 41 24.58 -9.47 -1.82
C ARG A 41 24.90 -10.77 -1.08
N GLU A 42 25.20 -10.68 0.21
CA GLU A 42 25.48 -11.82 1.09
C GLU A 42 24.21 -12.36 1.77
N GLY A 43 23.05 -11.76 1.50
CA GLY A 43 21.74 -12.17 2.00
C GLY A 43 20.94 -12.97 0.96
N LEU A 44 19.61 -12.81 0.97
CA LEU A 44 18.73 -13.42 -0.03
C LEU A 44 18.87 -12.80 -1.42
N GLY A 45 19.45 -11.59 -1.53
CA GLY A 45 19.64 -10.90 -2.80
C GLY A 45 18.34 -10.66 -3.56
N LEU A 46 17.24 -10.33 -2.84
CA LEU A 46 15.96 -10.03 -3.49
C LEU A 46 16.12 -8.83 -4.45
N THR A 47 15.45 -8.91 -5.60
CA THR A 47 15.50 -7.87 -6.64
C THR A 47 14.20 -7.08 -6.75
N ILE A 48 13.10 -7.62 -6.19
CA ILE A 48 11.77 -7.01 -6.24
C ILE A 48 11.32 -6.56 -4.83
N ALA A 49 10.85 -5.31 -4.71
CA ALA A 49 10.20 -4.81 -3.49
C ALA A 49 8.79 -4.27 -3.80
N ARG A 50 7.77 -4.77 -3.09
CA ARG A 50 6.36 -4.38 -3.32
C ARG A 50 5.85 -3.45 -2.21
N TYR A 51 5.58 -2.21 -2.56
CA TYR A 51 5.09 -1.14 -1.68
C TYR A 51 3.58 -1.25 -1.44
N ASN A 52 3.14 -1.21 -0.18
CA ASN A 52 1.70 -1.16 0.14
C ASN A 52 1.24 0.29 0.33
N ILE A 53 0.45 0.81 -0.61
CA ILE A 53 -0.23 2.10 -0.50
C ILE A 53 -1.35 1.94 0.53
N GLY A 54 -1.13 2.46 1.74
CA GLY A 54 -2.11 2.39 2.83
C GLY A 54 -3.40 3.12 2.49
N GLY A 55 -4.53 2.52 2.85
CA GLY A 55 -5.81 3.23 2.87
C GLY A 55 -5.82 4.28 3.98
N GLY A 56 -5.29 3.91 5.16
CA GLY A 56 -5.38 4.73 6.36
C GLY A 56 -6.80 4.70 6.93
N ASP A 57 -6.96 4.08 8.09
CA ASP A 57 -8.23 4.11 8.82
C ASP A 57 -8.49 5.50 9.41
N SER A 58 -9.72 5.73 9.89
CA SER A 58 -10.08 6.95 10.58
C SER A 58 -9.18 7.16 11.81
N PRO A 59 -8.67 8.39 12.04
CA PRO A 59 -7.95 8.73 13.27
C PRO A 59 -8.82 8.56 14.52
N GLU A 60 -10.13 8.56 14.34
CA GLU A 60 -11.11 8.39 15.42
C GLU A 60 -11.44 6.91 15.71
N THR A 61 -11.02 5.97 14.85
CA THR A 61 -11.24 4.54 15.06
C THR A 61 -10.30 4.00 16.14
N ILE A 62 -10.85 3.34 17.16
CA ILE A 62 -10.05 2.63 18.15
C ILE A 62 -9.21 1.56 17.43
N PRO A 63 -7.87 1.55 17.58
CA PRO A 63 -7.01 0.60 16.86
C PRO A 63 -7.39 -0.86 17.13
N TYR A 64 -7.60 -1.63 16.06
CA TYR A 64 -8.02 -3.04 16.12
C TYR A 64 -7.18 -3.98 15.24
N MET A 65 -6.40 -3.42 14.30
CA MET A 65 -5.55 -4.21 13.40
C MET A 65 -4.29 -4.70 14.09
N ARG A 66 -3.66 -5.72 13.49
CA ARG A 66 -2.34 -6.21 13.92
C ARG A 66 -1.28 -5.09 13.85
N ALA A 67 -0.16 -5.27 14.54
CA ALA A 67 0.99 -4.36 14.43
C ALA A 67 1.43 -4.23 12.97
N GLY A 68 1.56 -2.99 12.49
CA GLY A 68 1.83 -2.66 11.09
C GLY A 68 0.66 -2.84 10.12
N GLY A 69 -0.45 -3.44 10.57
CA GLY A 69 -1.62 -3.72 9.75
C GLY A 69 -2.41 -2.49 9.31
N ALA A 70 -2.40 -1.43 10.13
CA ALA A 70 -2.96 -0.12 9.79
C ALA A 70 -1.90 0.72 9.09
N VAL A 71 -1.88 0.69 7.76
CA VAL A 71 -0.83 1.34 6.98
C VAL A 71 -1.20 2.82 6.79
N PRO A 72 -0.30 3.76 7.09
CA PRO A 72 -0.61 5.19 6.97
C PRO A 72 -1.02 5.57 5.54
N GLY A 73 -2.14 6.29 5.41
CA GLY A 73 -2.56 6.86 4.15
C GLY A 73 -1.81 8.15 3.79
N TRP A 74 -1.75 8.46 2.50
CA TRP A 74 -1.10 9.66 1.95
C TRP A 74 -1.98 10.92 2.02
N TRP A 75 -3.05 10.91 2.82
CA TRP A 75 -3.98 12.02 2.97
C TRP A 75 -3.78 12.74 4.31
N LYS A 76 -4.10 14.03 4.34
CA LYS A 76 -4.05 14.88 5.53
C LYS A 76 -5.38 15.58 5.70
N ARG A 77 -6.13 15.16 6.72
CA ARG A 77 -7.45 15.73 7.02
C ARG A 77 -7.32 17.16 7.55
N PRO A 78 -8.10 18.14 7.06
CA PRO A 78 -8.06 19.52 7.56
C PRO A 78 -8.71 19.67 8.95
N GLY A 79 -9.60 18.75 9.33
CA GLY A 79 -10.25 18.71 10.65
C GLY A 79 -11.37 17.66 10.69
N PRO A 80 -11.98 17.40 11.87
CA PRO A 80 -13.03 16.39 12.03
C PRO A 80 -14.26 16.59 11.15
N GLU A 81 -15.03 15.51 10.98
CA GLU A 81 -16.39 15.41 10.41
C GLU A 81 -16.70 16.00 9.02
N SER A 82 -15.74 16.51 8.26
CA SER A 82 -16.06 16.91 6.87
C SER A 82 -16.33 15.66 6.01
N PRO A 83 -17.51 15.48 5.37
CA PRO A 83 -17.68 14.47 4.33
C PRO A 83 -16.99 14.92 3.05
N ASP A 84 -16.44 13.98 2.27
CA ASP A 84 -15.88 14.24 0.93
C ASP A 84 -14.80 15.33 0.83
N TRP A 85 -14.21 15.74 1.95
CA TRP A 85 -13.22 16.81 2.05
C TRP A 85 -11.97 16.60 1.18
N TRP A 86 -11.57 15.34 0.98
CA TRP A 86 -10.30 15.05 0.32
C TRP A 86 -10.38 15.37 -1.18
N ASN A 87 -9.46 16.20 -1.65
CA ASN A 87 -9.37 16.62 -3.04
C ASN A 87 -7.97 16.27 -3.56
N PRO A 88 -7.83 15.42 -4.59
CA PRO A 88 -6.52 15.06 -5.15
C PRO A 88 -5.76 16.27 -5.69
N ASP A 89 -6.47 17.29 -6.16
CA ASP A 89 -5.90 18.50 -6.75
C ASP A 89 -5.43 19.53 -5.71
N ASP A 90 -5.79 19.35 -4.43
CA ASP A 90 -5.34 20.22 -3.35
C ASP A 90 -4.11 19.63 -2.67
N PRO A 91 -2.90 20.21 -2.84
CA PRO A 91 -1.69 19.70 -2.20
C PRO A 91 -1.76 19.65 -0.66
N ALA A 92 -2.57 20.51 -0.03
CA ALA A 92 -2.72 20.55 1.42
C ALA A 92 -3.47 19.32 1.98
N HIS A 93 -4.23 18.63 1.13
CA HIS A 93 -4.94 17.40 1.48
C HIS A 93 -4.07 16.15 1.45
N TRP A 94 -2.79 16.27 1.09
CA TRP A 94 -1.85 15.18 1.10
C TRP A 94 -0.90 15.27 2.30
N ASN A 95 -0.59 14.11 2.89
CA ASN A 95 0.37 14.03 3.98
C ASN A 95 1.78 13.74 3.42
N PRO A 96 2.72 14.71 3.44
CA PRO A 96 4.08 14.50 2.94
C PRO A 96 4.92 13.57 3.83
N ASP A 97 4.48 13.37 5.08
CA ASP A 97 5.17 12.55 6.09
C ASP A 97 4.60 11.14 6.18
N ALA A 98 3.66 10.79 5.31
CA ALA A 98 3.05 9.46 5.29
C ALA A 98 4.12 8.37 5.09
N ASP A 99 3.90 7.27 5.82
CA ASP A 99 4.54 5.98 5.59
C ASP A 99 6.08 5.99 5.56
N ALA A 100 6.67 6.72 6.50
CA ALA A 100 8.12 6.83 6.66
C ALA A 100 8.84 5.46 6.76
N GLY A 101 8.17 4.46 7.35
CA GLY A 101 8.72 3.12 7.52
C GLY A 101 8.96 2.39 6.20
N GLN A 102 7.92 2.27 5.36
CA GLN A 102 8.07 1.64 4.05
C GLN A 102 8.93 2.47 3.09
N ARG A 103 8.87 3.81 3.18
CA ARG A 103 9.76 4.70 2.40
C ARG A 103 11.23 4.43 2.70
N TRP A 104 11.59 4.24 3.96
CA TRP A 104 12.95 3.85 4.32
C TRP A 104 13.33 2.52 3.69
N TRP A 105 12.44 1.53 3.74
CA TRP A 105 12.67 0.21 3.15
C TRP A 105 12.84 0.24 1.63
N LEU A 106 12.06 1.07 0.91
CA LEU A 106 12.23 1.27 -0.53
C LEU A 106 13.63 1.80 -0.87
N THR A 107 14.07 2.86 -0.18
CA THR A 107 15.42 3.40 -0.35
C THR A 107 16.50 2.38 0.02
N ALA A 108 16.30 1.62 1.10
CA ALA A 108 17.24 0.61 1.57
C ALA A 108 17.37 -0.58 0.60
N ALA A 109 16.26 -1.05 0.03
CA ALA A 109 16.20 -2.10 -0.99
C ALA A 109 16.91 -1.64 -2.28
N LYS A 110 16.58 -0.44 -2.77
CA LYS A 110 17.22 0.16 -3.95
C LYS A 110 18.74 0.28 -3.78
N ALA A 111 19.19 0.77 -2.63
CA ALA A 111 20.61 0.92 -2.33
C ALA A 111 21.38 -0.42 -2.31
N ARG A 112 20.68 -1.55 -2.19
CA ARG A 112 21.25 -2.90 -2.12
C ARG A 112 21.11 -3.70 -3.40
N GLY A 113 20.48 -3.14 -4.43
CA GLY A 113 20.40 -3.74 -5.75
C GLY A 113 19.02 -4.23 -6.16
N ALA A 114 17.96 -3.96 -5.38
CA ALA A 114 16.60 -4.08 -5.91
C ALA A 114 16.41 -3.08 -7.07
N ASP A 115 15.95 -3.60 -8.20
CA ASP A 115 15.79 -2.86 -9.45
C ASP A 115 14.35 -2.86 -9.97
N THR A 116 13.50 -3.72 -9.42
CA THR A 116 12.09 -3.81 -9.75
C THR A 116 11.24 -3.40 -8.55
N PHE A 117 10.32 -2.47 -8.75
CA PHE A 117 9.47 -1.97 -7.68
C PHE A 117 8.01 -2.01 -8.11
N GLU A 118 7.19 -2.63 -7.30
CA GLU A 118 5.75 -2.70 -7.53
C GLU A 118 5.01 -1.97 -6.42
N ALA A 119 3.84 -1.42 -6.72
CA ALA A 119 2.94 -0.89 -5.72
C ALA A 119 1.65 -1.69 -5.71
N PHE A 120 0.99 -1.76 -4.56
CA PHE A 120 -0.35 -2.32 -4.47
C PHE A 120 -1.15 -1.63 -3.36
N SER A 121 -2.46 -1.86 -3.33
CA SER A 121 -3.33 -1.41 -2.25
C SER A 121 -4.25 -2.52 -1.77
N ASN A 122 -4.46 -2.59 -0.46
CA ASN A 122 -5.43 -3.49 0.14
C ASN A 122 -6.83 -2.87 0.27
N SER A 123 -6.91 -1.54 0.41
CA SER A 123 -8.18 -0.82 0.57
C SER A 123 -8.03 0.64 0.17
N ALA A 124 -9.14 1.23 -0.29
CA ALA A 124 -9.29 2.68 -0.37
C ALA A 124 -9.27 3.33 1.02
N PRO A 125 -8.98 4.63 1.12
CA PRO A 125 -9.09 5.39 2.35
C PRO A 125 -10.47 5.29 3.00
N TYR A 126 -10.53 5.29 4.33
CA TYR A 126 -11.76 5.04 5.10
C TYR A 126 -12.93 5.95 4.68
N PHE A 127 -12.63 7.22 4.34
CA PHE A 127 -13.63 8.20 3.91
C PHE A 127 -14.11 8.00 2.46
N MET A 128 -13.60 7.00 1.74
CA MET A 128 -14.10 6.52 0.45
C MET A 128 -14.89 5.21 0.57
N THR A 129 -14.92 4.58 1.76
CA THR A 129 -15.54 3.27 1.94
C THR A 129 -17.00 3.34 2.42
N HIS A 130 -17.74 2.24 2.27
CA HIS A 130 -19.10 2.06 2.78
C HIS A 130 -19.12 1.85 4.29
N SER A 131 -18.17 1.07 4.83
CA SER A 131 -18.13 0.77 6.27
C SER A 131 -17.56 1.90 7.12
N GLY A 132 -16.87 2.87 6.49
CA GLY A 132 -16.06 3.86 7.20
C GLY A 132 -14.77 3.26 7.79
N LEU A 133 -14.45 2.01 7.47
CA LEU A 133 -13.23 1.30 7.85
C LEU A 133 -12.51 0.80 6.60
N VAL A 134 -11.20 0.63 6.69
CA VAL A 134 -10.35 0.12 5.60
C VAL A 134 -10.16 -1.41 5.65
N SER A 135 -10.74 -2.09 6.65
CA SER A 135 -10.62 -3.55 6.83
C SER A 135 -11.62 -4.38 6.00
N GLY A 136 -12.66 -3.73 5.47
CA GLY A 136 -13.68 -4.36 4.62
C GLY A 136 -15.08 -3.82 4.86
N ALA A 137 -16.03 -4.33 4.09
CA ALA A 137 -17.45 -4.02 4.25
C ALA A 137 -18.05 -4.76 5.46
N ARG A 138 -19.23 -4.34 5.94
CA ARG A 138 -19.93 -5.06 7.03
C ARG A 138 -20.38 -6.45 6.58
N ASP A 139 -20.83 -6.55 5.34
CA ASP A 139 -21.04 -7.82 4.66
C ASP A 139 -19.81 -8.09 3.78
N PRO A 140 -18.99 -9.12 4.08
CA PRO A 140 -17.76 -9.39 3.37
C PRO A 140 -17.95 -9.83 1.91
N HIS A 141 -19.18 -10.08 1.46
CA HIS A 141 -19.49 -10.39 0.06
C HIS A 141 -19.73 -9.13 -0.78
N HIS A 142 -19.65 -7.94 -0.20
CA HIS A 142 -19.87 -6.68 -0.90
C HIS A 142 -18.61 -5.82 -0.97
N ASP A 143 -18.48 -5.09 -2.09
CA ASP A 143 -17.44 -4.10 -2.26
C ASP A 143 -17.47 -3.08 -1.11
N ASN A 144 -16.29 -2.70 -0.64
CA ASN A 144 -16.21 -1.68 0.39
C ASN A 144 -16.02 -0.28 -0.19
N LEU A 145 -15.66 -0.11 -1.47
CA LEU A 145 -15.58 1.22 -2.10
C LEU A 145 -16.99 1.74 -2.44
N ARG A 146 -17.29 3.01 -2.13
CA ARG A 146 -18.54 3.62 -2.58
C ARG A 146 -18.60 3.79 -4.11
N PRO A 147 -19.78 3.65 -4.73
CA PRO A 147 -19.93 3.65 -6.20
C PRO A 147 -19.53 4.95 -6.90
N ASP A 148 -19.49 6.06 -6.17
CA ASP A 148 -19.12 7.41 -6.61
C ASP A 148 -17.63 7.74 -6.43
N GLN A 149 -16.81 6.80 -5.93
CA GLN A 149 -15.43 7.07 -5.52
C GLN A 149 -14.35 6.44 -6.40
N TYR A 150 -14.72 5.74 -7.49
CA TYR A 150 -13.75 5.07 -8.39
C TYR A 150 -12.67 6.03 -8.91
N GLU A 151 -13.07 7.15 -9.50
CA GLU A 151 -12.14 8.16 -10.03
C GLU A 151 -11.27 8.77 -8.92
N ARG A 152 -11.85 9.01 -7.74
CA ARG A 152 -11.13 9.57 -6.59
C ARG A 152 -10.13 8.56 -6.01
N PHE A 153 -10.46 7.27 -6.03
CA PHE A 153 -9.55 6.23 -5.59
C PHE A 153 -8.40 6.03 -6.61
N ALA A 154 -8.69 6.05 -7.90
CA ALA A 154 -7.64 6.05 -8.94
C ALA A 154 -6.70 7.27 -8.81
N ALA A 155 -7.25 8.46 -8.56
CA ALA A 155 -6.48 9.68 -8.27
C ALA A 155 -5.66 9.56 -6.98
N TYR A 156 -6.21 8.90 -5.95
CA TYR A 156 -5.48 8.62 -4.71
C TYR A 156 -4.27 7.72 -4.95
N LEU A 157 -4.47 6.57 -5.62
CA LEU A 157 -3.39 5.62 -5.89
C LEU A 157 -2.27 6.24 -6.72
N SER A 158 -2.61 6.91 -7.82
CA SER A 158 -1.63 7.59 -8.68
C SER A 158 -0.90 8.74 -7.97
N GLY A 159 -1.63 9.56 -7.20
CA GLY A 159 -1.05 10.67 -6.45
C GLY A 159 -0.19 10.22 -5.25
N ALA A 160 -0.54 9.12 -4.60
CA ALA A 160 0.29 8.48 -3.57
C ALA A 160 1.56 7.90 -4.19
N LEU A 161 1.43 7.17 -5.31
CA LEU A 161 2.55 6.60 -6.05
C LEU A 161 3.56 7.69 -6.44
N ARG A 162 3.09 8.81 -7.00
CA ARG A 162 3.95 9.95 -7.34
C ARG A 162 4.74 10.46 -6.13
N ARG A 163 4.09 10.62 -4.97
CA ARG A 163 4.74 11.15 -3.76
C ARG A 163 5.76 10.18 -3.16
N VAL A 164 5.50 8.88 -3.19
CA VAL A 164 6.51 7.90 -2.75
C VAL A 164 7.71 7.88 -3.71
N GLN A 165 7.49 8.00 -5.03
CA GLN A 165 8.59 8.14 -5.99
C GLN A 165 9.41 9.41 -5.73
N ASP A 166 8.75 10.56 -5.60
CA ASP A 166 9.41 11.85 -5.37
C ASP A 166 10.25 11.86 -4.09
N SER A 167 9.79 11.15 -3.05
CA SER A 167 10.45 11.13 -1.73
C SER A 167 11.51 10.03 -1.53
N THR A 168 11.55 9.02 -2.40
CA THR A 168 12.50 7.88 -2.30
C THR A 168 13.44 7.77 -3.49
N GLY A 169 13.09 8.40 -4.61
CA GLY A 169 13.77 8.25 -5.90
C GLY A 169 13.55 6.88 -6.55
N VAL A 170 12.66 6.04 -6.03
CA VAL A 170 12.23 4.79 -6.69
C VAL A 170 11.32 5.13 -7.89
N THR A 171 11.35 4.29 -8.92
CA THR A 171 10.38 4.29 -10.02
C THR A 171 9.67 2.95 -9.98
N PHE A 172 8.33 2.95 -10.02
CA PHE A 172 7.53 1.73 -9.96
C PHE A 172 7.22 1.21 -11.36
N ASP A 173 7.41 -0.09 -11.56
CA ASP A 173 7.13 -0.81 -12.80
C ASP A 173 5.64 -1.17 -12.94
N SER A 174 4.96 -1.38 -11.81
CA SER A 174 3.56 -1.79 -11.78
C SER A 174 2.80 -1.24 -10.57
N LEU A 175 1.49 -1.15 -10.71
CA LEU A 175 0.53 -0.85 -9.65
C LEU A 175 -0.62 -1.86 -9.72
N SER A 176 -0.82 -2.62 -8.64
CA SER A 176 -2.01 -3.46 -8.44
C SER A 176 -3.02 -2.71 -7.57
N PRO A 177 -4.10 -2.14 -8.13
CA PRO A 177 -5.03 -1.30 -7.35
C PRO A 177 -5.84 -2.10 -6.32
N LEU A 178 -5.91 -3.43 -6.47
CA LEU A 178 -6.69 -4.34 -5.65
C LEU A 178 -5.81 -5.51 -5.18
N ASN A 179 -6.12 -6.06 -4.01
CA ASN A 179 -5.47 -7.25 -3.44
C ASN A 179 -6.50 -8.31 -3.07
N GLU A 180 -6.27 -9.55 -3.52
CA GLU A 180 -7.14 -10.72 -3.27
C GLU A 180 -8.65 -10.41 -3.42
N PRO A 181 -9.07 -9.92 -4.61
CA PRO A 181 -10.48 -9.63 -4.87
C PRO A 181 -11.30 -10.93 -4.92
N ASN A 182 -12.64 -10.81 -4.90
CA ASN A 182 -13.58 -11.95 -4.86
C ASN A 182 -13.50 -12.88 -3.63
N THR A 183 -12.94 -12.44 -2.50
CA THR A 183 -12.94 -13.22 -1.25
C THR A 183 -13.95 -12.66 -0.25
N ASP A 184 -14.42 -13.49 0.68
CA ASP A 184 -15.25 -13.11 1.83
C ASP A 184 -14.43 -12.94 3.13
N TYR A 185 -13.11 -12.85 3.01
CA TYR A 185 -12.19 -12.70 4.13
C TYR A 185 -12.16 -11.26 4.68
N TRP A 186 -12.41 -10.27 3.83
CA TRP A 186 -12.33 -8.85 4.16
C TRP A 186 -13.63 -8.33 4.76
N HIS A 187 -13.63 -8.05 6.05
CA HIS A 187 -14.78 -7.54 6.78
C HIS A 187 -14.41 -6.38 7.70
N ALA A 188 -15.39 -5.51 7.94
CA ALA A 188 -15.30 -4.42 8.90
C ALA A 188 -14.88 -4.96 10.29
N GLY A 189 -13.77 -4.43 10.82
CA GLY A 189 -13.17 -4.90 12.09
C GLY A 189 -12.12 -6.01 11.93
N GLY A 190 -11.78 -6.38 10.69
CA GLY A 190 -10.73 -7.36 10.38
C GLY A 190 -9.33 -6.92 10.83
N ARG A 191 -8.40 -7.86 10.98
CA ARG A 191 -7.07 -7.58 11.57
C ARG A 191 -6.04 -6.95 10.61
N GLN A 192 -6.45 -6.52 9.42
CA GLN A 192 -5.65 -5.86 8.39
C GLN A 192 -6.57 -5.08 7.43
N GLU A 193 -6.01 -4.19 6.62
CA GLU A 193 -6.71 -3.57 5.50
C GLU A 193 -7.13 -4.62 4.45
N GLY A 194 -8.26 -4.42 3.79
CA GLY A 194 -8.81 -5.31 2.79
C GLY A 194 -10.15 -4.84 2.25
N SER A 195 -10.53 -5.32 1.06
CA SER A 195 -11.87 -5.11 0.50
C SER A 195 -12.22 -6.25 -0.45
N HIS A 196 -13.45 -6.75 -0.35
CA HIS A 196 -14.03 -7.51 -1.44
C HIS A 196 -14.17 -6.62 -2.68
N TRP A 197 -14.09 -7.24 -3.86
CA TRP A 197 -14.32 -6.58 -5.14
C TRP A 197 -15.02 -7.57 -6.08
N ASN A 198 -16.24 -7.25 -6.49
CA ASN A 198 -16.95 -7.98 -7.52
C ASN A 198 -16.22 -7.89 -8.87
N PRO A 199 -16.42 -8.85 -9.80
CA PRO A 199 -15.76 -8.83 -11.10
C PRO A 199 -16.04 -7.56 -11.92
N ALA A 200 -17.26 -7.01 -11.85
CA ALA A 200 -17.60 -5.77 -12.54
C ALA A 200 -16.85 -4.56 -11.97
N SER A 201 -16.64 -4.55 -10.65
CA SER A 201 -15.91 -3.51 -9.94
C SER A 201 -14.40 -3.58 -10.19
N GLN A 202 -13.86 -4.80 -10.31
CA GLN A 202 -12.48 -5.03 -10.76
C GLN A 202 -12.26 -4.50 -12.17
N ALA A 203 -13.19 -4.75 -13.10
CA ALA A 203 -13.08 -4.27 -14.47
C ALA A 203 -13.21 -2.74 -14.62
N ARG A 204 -13.79 -2.07 -13.61
CA ARG A 204 -13.96 -0.62 -13.58
C ARG A 204 -12.74 0.12 -13.02
N MET A 205 -11.95 -0.54 -12.16
CA MET A 205 -10.71 -0.02 -11.58
C MET A 205 -9.54 -0.17 -12.55
#